data_AF-A0A969NEL9-F1
#
_entry.id   AF-A0A969NEL9-F1
#
_cell.length_a   1.000
_cell.length_b   1.000
_cell.length_c   1.000
_cell.angle_alpha   90.00
_cell.angle_beta   90.00
_cell.angle_gamma   90.00
#
_symmetry.space_group_name_H-M   'P 1'
#
loop_
_entity.id
_entity.type
_entity.pdbx_description
1 polymer ?
#
loop_
_entity_poly.entity_id
_entity_poly.type
_entity_poly.pdbx_seq_one_letter_code
_entity_poly.pdbx_strand_id
1 'polypeptide(L)'
;MSVLSHELKSPLNAVEEFQHLILKRQAGDKIENYDPFVKRSIERIQSMRSLIMDLLDLTKIESGYKNRSLKDIDLVEIARQVIESNKTSAEKRNIKFNFFFLIR
;
A
#
# COMPACT_ATOMS: atom_id res chain seq x y z
N MET A 1 -14.30 -13.42 -6.30
CA MET A 1 -14.32 -12.18 -7.11
C MET A 1 -15.30 -11.12 -6.63
N SER A 2 -16.45 -11.46 -6.02
CA SER A 2 -17.43 -10.46 -5.52
C SER A 2 -16.88 -9.49 -4.46
N VAL A 3 -16.06 -9.98 -3.52
CA VAL A 3 -15.52 -9.17 -2.42
C VAL A 3 -14.61 -8.05 -2.91
N LEU A 4 -13.67 -8.32 -3.82
CA LEU A 4 -12.77 -7.28 -4.32
C LEU A 4 -13.51 -6.17 -5.06
N SER A 5 -14.49 -6.53 -5.91
CA SER A 5 -15.33 -5.54 -6.59
C SER A 5 -16.11 -4.68 -5.60
N HIS A 6 -16.55 -5.27 -4.47
CA HIS A 6 -17.21 -4.54 -3.40
C HIS A 6 -16.24 -3.61 -2.65
N GLU A 7 -15.05 -4.10 -2.31
CA GLU A 7 -13.99 -3.34 -1.62
C GLU A 7 -13.41 -2.20 -2.49
N LEU A 8 -13.39 -2.34 -3.82
CA LEU A 8 -12.96 -1.29 -4.73
C LEU A 8 -14.01 -0.20 -4.93
N LYS A 9 -15.30 -0.50 -4.72
CA LYS A 9 -16.39 0.46 -4.94
C LYS A 9 -16.29 1.68 -4.00
N SER A 10 -15.99 1.44 -2.72
CA SER A 10 -15.84 2.52 -1.74
C SER A 10 -14.73 3.52 -2.07
N PRO A 11 -13.47 3.12 -2.31
CA PRO A 11 -12.40 4.04 -2.67
C PRO A 11 -12.61 4.68 -4.05
N LEU A 12 -13.25 3.99 -5.00
CA LEU A 12 -13.62 4.58 -6.29
C LEU A 12 -14.61 5.75 -6.12
N ASN A 13 -15.70 5.53 -5.39
CA ASN A 13 -16.69 6.56 -5.10
C ASN A 13 -16.05 7.77 -4.40
N ALA A 14 -15.15 7.53 -3.44
CA ALA A 14 -14.44 8.60 -2.75
C ALA A 14 -13.59 9.47 -3.71
N VAL A 15 -12.92 8.86 -4.69
CA VAL A 15 -12.16 9.61 -5.71
C VAL A 15 -13.11 10.45 -6.55
N GLU A 16 -14.22 9.88 -7.03
CA GLU A 16 -15.22 10.59 -7.83
C GLU A 16 -15.83 11.78 -7.06
N GLU A 17 -16.18 11.59 -5.80
CA GLU A 17 -16.64 12.66 -4.91
C GLU A 17 -15.59 13.78 -4.80
N PHE A 18 -14.33 13.45 -4.55
CA PHE A 18 -13.26 14.47 -4.48
C PHE A 18 -13.11 15.25 -5.79
N GLN A 19 -13.21 14.59 -6.94
CA GLN A 19 -13.20 15.29 -8.23
C GLN A 19 -14.42 16.20 -8.40
N HIS A 20 -15.60 15.79 -7.94
CA HIS A 20 -16.78 16.67 -7.95
C HIS A 20 -16.61 17.89 -7.04
N LEU A 21 -15.98 17.75 -5.86
CA LEU A 21 -15.69 18.88 -4.97
C LEU A 21 -14.75 19.89 -5.64
N ILE A 22 -13.72 19.39 -6.35
CA ILE A 22 -12.79 20.21 -7.13
C ILE A 22 -13.52 20.93 -8.27
N LEU A 23 -14.31 20.19 -9.06
CA LEU A 23 -15.04 20.74 -10.21
C LEU A 23 -16.06 21.83 -9.80
N LYS A 24 -16.75 21.63 -8.68
CA LYS A 24 -17.72 22.58 -8.12
C LYS A 24 -17.08 23.76 -7.39
N ARG A 25 -15.74 23.83 -7.37
CA ARG A 25 -14.96 24.84 -6.65
C ARG A 25 -15.34 25.02 -5.17
N GLN A 26 -15.68 23.92 -4.49
CA GLN A 26 -16.23 23.98 -3.13
C GLN A 26 -15.23 24.43 -2.06
N ALA A 27 -13.94 24.50 -2.39
CA ALA A 27 -12.90 24.96 -1.47
C ALA A 27 -12.45 26.42 -1.72
N GLY A 28 -13.20 27.17 -2.54
CA GLY A 28 -12.94 28.58 -2.85
C GLY A 28 -11.98 28.79 -4.02
N ASP A 29 -11.45 30.00 -4.17
CA ASP A 29 -10.73 30.37 -5.41
C ASP A 29 -9.23 30.04 -5.40
N LYS A 30 -8.65 29.76 -4.23
CA LYS A 30 -7.22 29.46 -4.11
C LYS A 30 -6.94 28.00 -4.50
N ILE A 31 -6.00 27.80 -5.42
CA ILE A 31 -5.62 26.46 -5.89
C ILE A 31 -5.08 25.57 -4.74
N GLU A 32 -4.37 26.16 -3.78
CA GLU A 32 -3.79 25.50 -2.61
C GLU A 32 -4.84 24.80 -1.74
N ASN A 33 -6.07 25.34 -1.71
CA ASN A 33 -7.16 24.75 -0.94
C ASN A 33 -7.63 23.40 -1.49
N TYR A 34 -7.22 23.05 -2.72
CA TYR A 34 -7.57 21.79 -3.37
C TYR A 34 -6.57 20.66 -3.12
N ASP A 35 -5.36 20.97 -2.67
CA ASP A 35 -4.31 20.00 -2.37
C ASP A 35 -4.78 18.84 -1.47
N PRO A 36 -5.61 19.06 -0.42
CA PRO A 36 -6.12 17.97 0.40
C PRO A 36 -7.00 16.97 -0.38
N PHE A 37 -7.82 17.42 -1.34
CA PHE A 37 -8.66 16.52 -2.14
C PHE A 37 -7.83 15.72 -3.13
N VAL A 38 -6.83 16.35 -3.75
CA VAL A 38 -5.88 15.68 -4.65
C VAL A 38 -5.09 14.63 -3.89
N LYS A 39 -4.54 15.00 -2.71
CA LYS A 39 -3.79 14.07 -1.86
C LYS A 39 -4.65 12.87 -1.43
N ARG A 40 -5.87 13.12 -0.95
CA ARG A 40 -6.80 12.04 -0.58
C ARG A 40 -7.17 11.16 -1.78
N SER A 41 -7.33 11.74 -2.97
CA SER A 41 -7.57 10.97 -4.21
C SER A 41 -6.41 10.03 -4.52
N ILE A 42 -5.18 10.53 -4.41
CA ILE A 42 -3.96 9.72 -4.59
C ILE A 42 -3.92 8.58 -3.57
N GLU A 43 -4.17 8.85 -2.29
CA GLU A 43 -4.20 7.83 -1.23
C GLU A 43 -5.24 6.71 -1.51
N ARG A 44 -6.42 7.08 -2.03
CA ARG A 44 -7.46 6.11 -2.42
C ARG A 44 -7.04 5.27 -3.63
N ILE A 45 -6.42 5.88 -4.64
CA ILE A 45 -5.87 5.17 -5.81
C ILE A 45 -4.77 4.20 -5.38
N GLN A 46 -3.87 4.61 -4.49
CA GLN A 46 -2.83 3.74 -3.95
C GLN A 46 -3.41 2.54 -3.19
N SER A 47 -4.48 2.76 -2.42
CA SER A 47 -5.19 1.69 -1.71
C SER A 47 -5.82 0.68 -2.67
N MET A 48 -6.51 1.16 -3.72
CA MET A 48 -7.06 0.29 -4.78
C MET A 48 -5.98 -0.53 -5.49
N ARG A 49 -4.82 0.09 -5.76
CA ARG A 49 -3.68 -0.61 -6.36
C ARG A 49 -3.16 -1.73 -5.46
N SER A 50 -3.11 -1.53 -4.14
CA SER A 50 -2.73 -2.58 -3.19
C SER A 50 -3.69 -3.76 -3.27
N LEU A 51 -5.01 -3.51 -3.25
CA LEU A 51 -6.03 -4.55 -3.36
C LEU A 51 -5.89 -5.37 -4.66
N ILE A 52 -5.60 -4.70 -5.78
CA ILE A 52 -5.37 -5.37 -7.06
C ILE A 52 -4.13 -6.27 -6.98
N MET A 53 -3.04 -5.80 -6.38
CA MET A 53 -1.82 -6.60 -6.20
C MET A 53 -2.07 -7.82 -5.31
N ASP A 54 -2.81 -7.64 -4.22
CA ASP A 54 -3.18 -8.72 -3.31
C ASP A 54 -4.00 -9.81 -4.04
N LEU A 55 -4.91 -9.42 -4.96
CA LEU A 55 -5.63 -10.38 -5.80
C LEU A 55 -4.71 -11.10 -6.80
N LEU A 56 -3.80 -10.37 -7.45
CA LEU A 56 -2.84 -10.98 -8.37
C LEU A 56 -1.95 -11.99 -7.66
N ASP A 57 -1.55 -11.71 -6.43
CA ASP A 57 -0.77 -12.65 -5.64
C ASP A 57 -1.61 -13.84 -5.17
N LEU A 58 -2.87 -13.64 -4.77
CA LEU A 58 -3.79 -14.72 -4.46
C LEU A 58 -3.99 -15.67 -5.66
N THR A 59 -4.25 -15.12 -6.84
CA THR A 59 -4.43 -15.93 -8.07
C THR A 59 -3.18 -16.70 -8.47
N LYS A 60 -1.98 -16.14 -8.27
CA LYS A 60 -0.71 -16.88 -8.43
C LYS A 60 -0.59 -18.03 -7.45
N ILE A 61 -1.01 -17.83 -6.19
CA ILE A 61 -0.99 -18.88 -5.16
C ILE A 61 -1.99 -20.00 -5.51
N GLU A 62 -3.22 -19.64 -5.86
CA GLU A 62 -4.32 -20.58 -6.18
C GLU A 62 -4.09 -21.38 -7.46
N SER A 63 -3.47 -20.78 -8.48
CA SER A 63 -3.16 -21.46 -9.75
C SER A 63 -2.11 -22.56 -9.61
N GLY A 64 -1.52 -22.76 -8.42
CA GLY A 64 -0.50 -23.78 -8.18
C GLY A 64 0.84 -23.50 -8.88
N TYR A 65 0.95 -22.38 -9.61
CA TYR A 65 2.17 -21.93 -10.28
C TYR A 65 3.19 -21.42 -9.26
N LYS A 66 3.84 -22.36 -8.58
CA LYS A 66 4.97 -22.09 -7.68
C LYS A 66 6.26 -22.07 -8.49
N ASN A 67 6.57 -20.94 -9.12
CA ASN A 67 7.91 -20.71 -9.66
C ASN A 67 8.90 -20.47 -8.50
N ARG A 68 9.24 -21.55 -7.78
CA ARG A 68 10.16 -21.51 -6.64
C ARG A 68 11.59 -21.66 -7.16
N SER A 69 12.33 -20.57 -7.15
CA SER A 69 13.78 -20.57 -7.27
C SER A 69 14.36 -20.88 -5.88
N LEU A 70 14.72 -22.14 -5.64
CA LEU A 70 15.53 -22.50 -4.47
C LEU A 70 16.95 -22.00 -4.72
N LYS A 71 17.44 -21.14 -3.83
CA LYS A 71 18.79 -20.60 -3.84
C LYS A 71 19.25 -20.38 -2.41
N ASP A 72 20.56 -20.45 -2.21
CA ASP A 72 21.16 -20.03 -0.95
C ASP A 72 20.96 -18.52 -0.79
N ILE A 73 20.51 -18.12 0.40
CA ILE A 73 20.23 -16.73 0.75
C ILE A 73 20.87 -16.39 2.09
N ASP A 74 21.35 -15.15 2.22
CA ASP A 74 21.75 -14.61 3.51
C ASP A 74 20.51 -14.05 4.24
N LEU A 75 20.01 -14.84 5.20
CA LEU A 75 18.88 -14.45 6.05
C LEU A 75 19.18 -13.20 6.90
N VAL A 76 20.43 -12.99 7.30
CA VAL A 76 20.85 -11.83 8.09
C VAL A 76 20.81 -10.57 7.21
N GLU A 77 21.28 -10.66 5.96
CA GLU A 77 21.19 -9.55 5.02
C GLU A 77 19.73 -9.16 4.73
N ILE A 78 18.88 -10.14 4.42
CA ILE A 78 17.45 -9.90 4.16
C ILE A 78 16.78 -9.26 5.37
N ALA A 79 17.03 -9.77 6.58
CA ALA A 79 16.48 -9.19 7.79
C ALA A 79 16.90 -7.74 8.00
N ARG A 80 18.16 -7.39 7.76
CA ARG A 80 18.65 -6.00 7.82
C ARG A 80 17.95 -5.11 6.80
N GLN A 81 17.79 -5.56 5.56
CA GLN A 81 17.09 -4.80 4.52
C GLN A 81 15.64 -4.50 4.92
N VAL A 82 14.94 -5.47 5.51
CA VAL A 82 13.57 -5.30 6.00
C VAL A 82 13.50 -4.29 7.16
N ILE A 83 14.43 -4.38 8.12
CA ILE A 83 14.51 -3.44 9.25
C ILE A 83 14.73 -2.02 8.74
N GLU A 84 15.69 -1.82 7.83
CA GLU A 84 15.99 -0.49 7.27
C GLU A 84 14.81 0.08 6.49
N SER A 85 14.18 -0.75 5.65
CA SER A 85 13.01 -0.35 4.85
C SER A 85 11.82 0.12 5.71
N ASN A 86 11.73 -0.36 6.95
CA ASN A 86 10.64 -0.04 7.88
C ASN A 86 11.03 0.94 8.98
N LYS A 87 12.29 1.39 9.03
CA LYS A 87 12.84 2.23 10.09
C LYS A 87 12.03 3.50 10.33
N THR A 88 11.75 4.26 9.27
CA THR A 88 10.97 5.50 9.34
C THR A 88 9.55 5.27 9.90
N SER A 89 8.90 4.16 9.54
CA SER A 89 7.57 3.82 10.06
C SER A 89 7.62 3.39 11.53
N ALA A 90 8.67 2.68 11.93
CA ALA A 90 8.87 2.24 13.30
C ALA A 90 9.16 3.43 14.23
N GLU A 91 10.04 4.36 13.81
CA GLU A 91 10.37 5.59 14.55
C GLU A 91 9.13 6.46 14.78
N LYS A 92 8.32 6.69 13.74
CA LYS A 92 7.05 7.45 13.85
C LYS A 92 6.08 6.85 14.87
N ARG A 93 6.19 5.56 15.16
CA ARG A 93 5.31 4.80 16.06
C ARG A 93 5.98 4.44 17.39
N ASN A 94 7.20 4.90 17.65
CA ASN A 94 8.02 4.51 18.81
C ASN A 94 8.21 2.98 18.96
N ILE A 95 8.33 2.26 17.85
CA ILE A 95 8.57 0.81 17.81
C ILE A 95 10.07 0.55 17.64
N LYS A 96 10.62 -0.38 18.43
CA LYS A 96 12.01 -0.85 18.32
C LYS A 96 12.07 -2.23 17.68
N PHE A 97 12.97 -2.41 16.71
CA PHE A 97 13.32 -3.72 16.18
C PHE A 97 14.46 -4.33 17.00
N ASN A 98 14.26 -5.52 17.55
CA ASN A 98 15.30 -6.33 18.16
C ASN A 98 15.53 -7.55 17.27
N PHE A 99 16.69 -7.63 16.63
CA PHE A 99 17.06 -8.76 15.78
C PHE A 99 18.21 -9.52 16.43
N PHE A 100 17.95 -10.77 16.82
CA PHE A 100 18.94 -11.68 17.38
C PHE A 100 19.16 -12.83 16.41
N PHE A 101 20.41 -13.14 16.09
CA PHE A 101 20.75 -14.30 15.29
C PHE A 101 21.84 -15.09 16.03
N LEU A 102 21.56 -16.34 16.36
CA LEU A 102 22.52 -17.28 16.94
C LEU A 102 23.27 -17.94 15.79
N ILE A 103 24.48 -17.45 15.50
CA ILE A 103 25.43 -18.20 14.70
C ILE A 103 25.98 -19.29 15.61
N ARG A 104 25.83 -20.55 15.21
CA ARG A 104 26.52 -21.69 15.81
C ARG A 104 27.66 -22.10 14.90
#